data_AF-A0A485LNZ3-F1
#
_entry.id   AF-A0A485LNZ3-F1
#
_cell.length_a   1.000
_cell.length_b   1.000
_cell.length_c   1.000
_cell.angle_alpha   90.00
_cell.angle_beta   90.00
_cell.angle_gamma   90.00
#
_symmetry.space_group_name_H-M   'P 1'
#
loop_
_entity.id
_entity.type
_entity.pdbx_description
1 polymer ?
#
loop_
_entity_poly.entity_id
_entity_poly.type
_entity_poly.pdbx_seq_one_letter_code
_entity_poly.pdbx_strand_id
1 'polypeptide(L)'
;MEWLLWSVVEKGVTFAMLFSMCVVTSIVAQYCEYHFVRFAKQSSWVSESFKAQSTADQASAFYEAFVLLSMCVWGVVVVVVAVWELNSRSTLGIVYSCYTGGAFGLAHFFKQNYLVAPS
;
A
#
# COMPACT_ATOMS: atom_id res chain seq x y z
N MET A 1 -0.77 -34.76 21.04
CA MET A 1 -1.98 -33.94 20.78
C MET A 1 -1.69 -32.45 20.96
N GLU A 2 -1.02 -32.07 22.06
CA GLU A 2 -0.64 -30.68 22.37
C GLU A 2 0.25 -29.99 21.33
N TRP A 3 1.26 -30.69 20.77
CA TRP A 3 2.09 -30.17 19.68
C TRP A 3 1.31 -29.84 18.39
N LEU A 4 0.28 -30.64 18.08
CA LEU A 4 -0.56 -30.44 16.90
C LEU A 4 -1.47 -29.22 17.10
N LEU A 5 -2.04 -29.09 18.30
CA LEU A 5 -2.81 -27.91 18.71
C LEU A 5 -1.97 -26.63 18.65
N TRP A 6 -0.73 -26.67 19.17
CA TRP A 6 0.17 -25.52 19.08
C TRP A 6 0.51 -25.14 17.64
N SER A 7 0.81 -26.12 16.80
CA SER A 7 1.10 -25.88 15.37
C SER A 7 -0.10 -25.32 14.61
N VAL A 8 -1.32 -25.77 14.92
CA VAL A 8 -2.56 -25.26 14.30
C VAL A 8 -2.85 -23.84 14.75
N VAL A 9 -2.68 -23.54 16.04
CA VAL A 9 -2.86 -22.18 16.58
C VAL A 9 -1.85 -21.21 15.99
N GLU A 10 -0.56 -21.57 15.95
CA GLU A 10 0.49 -20.72 15.40
C GLU A 10 0.28 -20.43 13.90
N LYS A 11 0.00 -21.46 13.10
CA LYS A 11 -0.28 -21.29 11.67
C LYS A 11 -1.59 -20.54 11.42
N GLY A 12 -2.62 -20.81 12.22
CA GLY A 12 -3.91 -20.11 12.14
C GLY A 12 -3.78 -18.62 12.47
N VAL A 13 -3.02 -18.27 13.50
CA VAL A 13 -2.72 -16.88 13.88
C VAL A 13 -1.91 -16.17 12.78
N THR A 14 -0.91 -16.85 12.22
CA THR A 14 -0.09 -16.31 11.12
C THR A 14 -0.95 -16.05 9.87
N PHE A 15 -1.81 -17.01 9.51
CA PHE A 15 -2.74 -16.85 8.40
C PHE A 15 -3.74 -15.71 8.62
N ALA A 16 -4.34 -15.62 9.81
CA ALA A 16 -5.26 -14.55 10.16
C ALA A 16 -4.57 -13.17 10.07
N MET A 17 -3.34 -13.03 10.57
CA MET A 17 -2.58 -11.78 10.43
C MET A 17 -2.32 -11.43 8.98
N LEU A 18 -1.85 -12.39 8.17
CA LEU A 18 -1.56 -12.15 6.75
C LEU A 18 -2.82 -11.75 5.99
N PHE A 19 -3.94 -12.44 6.24
CA PHE A 19 -5.23 -12.10 5.65
C PHE A 19 -5.71 -10.70 6.06
N SER A 20 -5.66 -10.37 7.35
CA SER A 20 -6.00 -9.04 7.84
C SER A 20 -5.11 -7.95 7.22
N MET A 21 -3.81 -8.20 7.08
CA MET A 21 -2.89 -7.27 6.42
C MET A 21 -3.26 -7.05 4.95
N CYS A 22 -3.61 -8.11 4.21
CA CYS A 22 -4.08 -8.00 2.83
C CYS A 22 -5.37 -7.16 2.74
N VAL A 23 -6.35 -7.42 3.61
CA VAL A 23 -7.61 -6.66 3.64
C VAL A 23 -7.36 -5.19 3.93
N VAL A 24 -6.58 -4.86 4.97
CA VAL A 24 -6.27 -3.47 5.31
C VAL A 24 -5.52 -2.78 4.18
N THR A 25 -4.54 -3.46 3.57
CA THR A 25 -3.77 -2.89 2.46
C THR A 25 -4.66 -2.60 1.25
N SER A 26 -5.61 -3.49 0.92
CA SER A 26 -6.59 -3.25 -0.14
C SER A 26 -7.49 -2.05 0.15
N ILE A 27 -7.98 -1.90 1.38
CA ILE A 27 -8.81 -0.75 1.78
C ILE A 27 -8.01 0.55 1.67
N VAL A 28 -6.75 0.56 2.13
CA VAL A 28 -5.88 1.74 2.05
C VAL A 28 -5.54 2.08 0.60
N ALA A 29 -5.30 1.07 -0.25
CA ALA A 29 -5.06 1.27 -1.67
C ALA A 29 -6.27 1.91 -2.37
N GLN A 30 -7.48 1.40 -2.11
CA GLN A 30 -8.74 1.98 -2.62
C GLN A 30 -8.95 3.42 -2.12
N TYR A 31 -8.68 3.67 -0.84
CA TYR A 31 -8.76 5.01 -0.27
C TYR A 31 -7.77 5.98 -0.95
N CYS A 32 -6.54 5.52 -1.19
CA CYS A 32 -5.52 6.30 -1.87
C CYS A 32 -5.88 6.55 -3.34
N GLU A 33 -6.36 5.54 -4.07
CA GLU A 33 -6.83 5.64 -5.45
C GLU A 33 -7.92 6.70 -5.60
N TYR A 34 -8.93 6.65 -4.73
CA TYR A 34 -10.03 7.60 -4.72
C TYR A 34 -9.54 9.06 -4.64
N HIS A 35 -8.55 9.34 -3.81
CA HIS A 35 -7.99 10.67 -3.66
C HIS A 35 -7.00 11.02 -4.78
N PHE A 36 -6.22 10.04 -5.25
CA PHE A 36 -5.27 10.21 -6.35
C PHE A 36 -5.96 10.60 -7.65
N VAL A 37 -7.03 9.91 -8.06
CA VAL A 37 -7.72 10.19 -9.33
C VAL A 37 -8.27 11.62 -9.37
N ARG A 38 -8.75 12.14 -8.24
CA ARG A 38 -9.21 13.54 -8.12
C ARG A 38 -8.06 14.53 -8.21
N PHE A 39 -6.99 14.25 -7.47
CA PHE A 39 -5.76 15.03 -7.54
C PHE A 39 -5.17 15.07 -8.96
N ALA A 40 -5.12 13.92 -9.63
CA ALA A 40 -4.53 13.78 -10.96
C ALA A 40 -5.24 14.66 -12.00
N LYS A 41 -6.57 14.82 -11.91
CA LYS A 41 -7.34 15.68 -12.81
C LYS A 41 -7.02 17.16 -12.64
N GLN A 42 -6.67 17.59 -11.43
CA GLN A 42 -6.43 19.00 -11.10
C GLN A 42 -4.95 19.37 -11.08
N SER A 43 -4.06 18.39 -10.98
CA SER A 43 -2.63 18.61 -10.85
C SER A 43 -1.99 19.01 -12.18
N SER A 44 -1.14 20.05 -12.17
CA SER A 44 -0.30 20.43 -13.30
C SER A 44 0.87 19.45 -13.52
N TRP A 45 1.18 18.60 -12.54
CA TRP A 45 2.27 17.62 -12.62
C TRP A 45 1.87 16.33 -13.36
N VAL A 46 0.57 16.13 -13.56
CA VAL A 46 0.06 14.96 -14.27
C VAL A 46 -0.17 15.31 -15.73
N SER A 47 0.35 14.46 -16.63
CA SER A 47 0.22 14.64 -18.08
C SER A 47 -1.25 14.71 -18.50
N GLU A 48 -1.55 15.60 -19.46
CA GLU A 48 -2.87 15.71 -20.08
C GLU A 48 -3.31 14.39 -20.75
N SER A 49 -2.36 13.60 -21.25
CA SER A 49 -2.64 12.27 -21.81
C SER A 49 -3.23 11.30 -20.78
N PHE A 50 -2.82 11.40 -19.51
CA PHE A 50 -3.36 10.59 -18.43
C PHE A 50 -4.73 11.11 -17.98
N LYS A 51 -4.91 12.43 -17.91
CA LYS A 51 -6.18 13.06 -17.53
C LYS A 51 -7.31 12.75 -18.52
N ALA A 52 -6.98 12.63 -19.80
CA ALA A 52 -7.92 12.32 -20.88
C ALA A 52 -8.41 10.86 -20.88
N GLN A 53 -7.77 9.96 -20.12
CA GLN A 53 -8.18 8.55 -20.01
C GLN A 53 -9.49 8.40 -19.24
N SER A 54 -10.15 7.25 -19.41
CA SER A 54 -11.31 6.91 -18.59
C SER A 54 -10.91 6.74 -17.13
N THR A 55 -11.85 6.95 -16.21
CA THR A 55 -11.61 6.73 -14.76
C THR A 55 -11.15 5.29 -14.48
N ALA A 56 -11.63 4.31 -15.26
CA ALA A 56 -11.24 2.91 -15.11
C ALA A 56 -9.78 2.67 -15.49
N ASP A 57 -9.31 3.29 -16.57
CA ASP A 57 -7.91 3.19 -17.01
C ASP A 57 -6.97 3.91 -16.03
N GLN A 58 -7.39 5.07 -15.51
CA GLN A 58 -6.65 5.80 -14.46
C GLN A 58 -6.51 4.96 -13.19
N ALA A 59 -7.57 4.28 -12.77
CA ALA A 59 -7.54 3.37 -11.63
C ALA A 59 -6.62 2.17 -11.90
N SER A 60 -6.71 1.55 -13.09
CA SER A 60 -5.83 0.44 -13.47
C SER A 60 -4.35 0.83 -13.40
N ALA A 61 -3.99 1.97 -14.00
CA ALA A 61 -2.63 2.48 -13.97
C ALA A 61 -2.15 2.82 -12.54
N PHE A 62 -3.05 3.32 -11.68
CA PHE A 62 -2.75 3.51 -10.26
C PHE A 62 -2.41 2.19 -9.57
N TYR A 63 -3.24 1.15 -9.75
CA TYR A 63 -2.99 -0.16 -9.12
C TYR A 63 -1.71 -0.82 -9.65
N GLU A 64 -1.42 -0.71 -10.94
CA GLU A 64 -0.15 -1.19 -11.52
C GLU A 64 1.06 -0.50 -10.87
N ALA A 65 1.04 0.84 -10.81
CA ALA A 65 2.10 1.61 -10.17
C ALA A 65 2.22 1.28 -8.68
N PHE A 66 1.09 1.13 -7.98
CA PHE A 66 1.04 0.79 -6.56
C PHE A 66 1.67 -0.58 -6.30
N VAL A 67 1.36 -1.60 -7.12
CA VAL A 67 1.94 -2.95 -7.02
C VAL A 67 3.44 -2.92 -7.29
N LEU A 68 3.90 -2.21 -8.33
CA LEU A 68 5.33 -2.09 -8.64
C LEU A 68 6.09 -1.43 -7.49
N LEU A 69 5.57 -0.33 -6.95
CA LEU A 69 6.12 0.31 -5.76
C LEU A 69 6.10 -0.63 -4.55
N SER A 70 5.10 -1.52 -4.45
CA SER A 70 5.02 -2.56 -3.42
C SER A 70 6.17 -3.52 -3.47
N MET A 71 6.44 -4.03 -4.66
CA MET A 71 7.54 -4.96 -4.87
C MET A 71 8.89 -4.30 -4.58
N CYS A 72 9.05 -3.03 -4.98
CA CYS A 72 10.27 -2.26 -4.70
C CYS A 72 10.48 -2.03 -3.18
N VAL A 73 9.47 -1.55 -2.46
CA VAL A 73 9.55 -1.32 -1.01
C VAL A 73 9.81 -2.64 -0.28
N TRP A 74 9.12 -3.71 -0.67
CA TRP A 74 9.38 -5.05 -0.12
C TRP A 74 10.84 -5.47 -0.33
N GLY A 75 11.36 -5.33 -1.56
CA GLY A 75 12.75 -5.67 -1.88
C GLY A 75 13.74 -4.89 -1.01
N VAL A 76 13.54 -3.58 -0.87
CA VAL A 76 14.39 -2.72 -0.02
C VAL A 76 14.32 -3.17 1.44
N VAL A 77 13.13 -3.44 1.99
CA VAL A 77 13.00 -3.86 3.39
C VAL A 77 13.66 -5.21 3.64
N VAL A 78 13.53 -6.17 2.71
CA VAL A 78 14.24 -7.47 2.81
C VAL A 78 15.75 -7.26 2.85
N VAL A 79 16.29 -6.42 1.97
CA VAL A 79 17.73 -6.11 1.95
C VAL A 79 18.16 -5.44 3.25
N VAL A 80 17.42 -4.45 3.73
CA VAL A 80 17.72 -3.73 4.97
C VAL A 80 17.72 -4.65 6.18
N VAL A 81 16.70 -5.51 6.31
CA VAL A 81 16.61 -6.51 7.39
C VAL A 81 17.78 -7.48 7.33
N ALA A 82 18.14 -7.95 6.13
CA ALA A 82 19.26 -8.88 5.95
C ALA A 82 20.60 -8.23 6.30
N VAL A 83 20.83 -6.98 5.90
CA VAL A 83 22.08 -6.24 6.16
C VAL A 83 22.23 -5.85 7.63
N TRP A 84 21.13 -5.52 8.31
CA TRP A 84 21.15 -5.09 9.72
C TRP A 84 20.79 -6.21 10.71
N GLU A 85 20.74 -7.46 10.25
CA GLU A 85 20.43 -8.66 11.06
C GLU A 85 19.19 -8.49 11.95
N LEU A 86 18.18 -7.77 11.44
CA LEU A 86 16.95 -7.52 12.18
C LEU A 86 16.14 -8.81 12.31
N ASN A 87 15.46 -8.98 13.44
CA ASN A 87 14.58 -10.14 13.65
C ASN A 87 13.49 -10.18 12.58
N SER A 88 13.21 -11.37 12.02
CA SER A 88 12.22 -11.55 10.96
C SER A 88 10.80 -11.09 11.32
N ARG A 89 10.46 -11.04 12.62
CA ARG A 89 9.20 -10.43 13.08
C ARG A 89 9.16 -8.91 12.87
N SER A 90 10.30 -8.23 12.97
CA SER A 90 10.42 -6.79 12.72
C SER A 90 10.24 -6.46 11.23
N THR A 91 10.60 -7.37 10.33
CA THR A 91 10.38 -7.24 8.87
C THR A 91 8.92 -6.97 8.53
N LEU A 92 8.01 -7.82 9.04
CA LEU A 92 6.58 -7.70 8.77
C LEU A 92 6.00 -6.39 9.33
N GLY A 93 6.46 -5.97 10.52
CA GLY A 93 6.08 -4.70 11.11
C GLY A 93 6.52 -3.49 10.27
N ILE A 94 7.78 -3.48 9.83
CA ILE A 94 8.34 -2.40 9.01
C ILE A 94 7.64 -2.33 7.65
N VAL A 95 7.48 -3.46 6.96
CA VAL A 95 6.77 -3.50 5.69
C VAL A 95 5.35 -2.98 5.86
N TYR A 96 4.63 -3.46 6.87
CA TYR A 96 3.25 -3.04 7.10
C TYR A 96 3.13 -1.55 7.39
N SER A 97 4.02 -0.99 8.22
CA SER A 97 4.06 0.45 8.49
C SER A 97 4.40 1.27 7.25
N CYS A 98 5.37 0.84 6.44
CA CYS A 98 5.70 1.50 5.17
C CYS A 98 4.53 1.45 4.19
N TYR A 99 3.82 0.31 4.12
CA TYR A 99 2.69 0.12 3.22
C TYR A 99 1.46 0.91 3.65
N THR A 100 0.94 0.61 4.83
CA THR A 100 -0.30 1.21 5.32
C THR A 100 -0.10 2.67 5.70
N GLY A 101 0.96 2.99 6.43
CA GLY A 101 1.28 4.36 6.83
C GLY A 101 1.69 5.23 5.64
N GLY A 102 2.53 4.70 4.75
CA GLY A 102 2.96 5.43 3.55
C GLY A 102 1.81 5.71 2.59
N ALA A 103 0.99 4.70 2.27
CA ALA A 103 -0.16 4.88 1.39
C ALA A 103 -1.25 5.78 2.03
N PHE A 104 -1.45 5.69 3.34
CA PHE A 104 -2.37 6.59 4.05
C PHE A 104 -1.86 8.04 4.06
N GLY A 105 -0.57 8.25 4.30
CA GLY A 105 0.08 9.56 4.20
C GLY A 105 -0.02 10.15 2.79
N LEU A 106 0.17 9.32 1.76
CA LEU A 106 0.04 9.71 0.37
C LEU A 106 -1.41 10.08 0.01
N ALA A 107 -2.39 9.32 0.49
CA ALA A 107 -3.81 9.64 0.34
C ALA A 107 -4.15 10.99 0.98
N HIS A 108 -3.60 11.26 2.17
CA HIS A 108 -3.74 12.55 2.85
C HIS A 108 -3.11 13.70 2.06
N PHE A 109 -1.93 13.48 1.48
CA PHE A 109 -1.29 14.46 0.60
C PHE A 109 -2.17 14.76 -0.61
N PHE A 110 -2.68 13.75 -1.31
CA PHE A 110 -3.59 13.95 -2.44
C PHE A 110 -4.82 14.71 -2.00
N LYS A 111 -5.44 14.30 -0.89
CA LYS A 111 -6.59 14.98 -0.29
C LYS A 111 -6.34 16.46 -0.06
N GLN A 112 -5.23 16.81 0.58
CA GLN A 112 -4.90 18.21 0.84
C GLN A 112 -4.68 18.99 -0.45
N ASN A 113 -3.99 18.42 -1.44
CA ASN A 113 -3.61 19.16 -2.64
C ASN A 113 -4.75 19.32 -3.66
N TYR A 114 -5.72 18.40 -3.72
CA TYR A 114 -6.89 18.57 -4.61
C TYR A 114 -8.00 19.42 -3.95
N LEU A 115 -8.03 19.52 -2.61
CA LEU A 115 -8.97 20.43 -1.92
C LEU A 115 -8.59 21.91 -2.06
N VAL A 116 -7.36 22.21 -2.51
CA VAL A 116 -6.85 23.58 -2.70
C VAL A 116 -6.98 24.06 -4.15
N ALA A 117 -7.26 23.16 -5.11
CA ALA A 117 -7.47 23.57 -6.49
C ALA A 117 -8.82 24.29 -6.62
N PRO A 118 -8.86 25.56 -7.09
CA PRO A 118 -10.10 26.31 -7.22
C PRO A 118 -11.03 25.60 -8.21
N SER A 119 -12.25 25.34 -7.76
CA SER A 119 -13.39 24.88 -8.57
C SER A 119 -13.70 25.83 -9.72
#